data_AF-A0A067WIZ1-F1
#
_entry.id   AF-A0A067WIZ1-F1
#
_cell.length_a   1.000
_cell.length_b   1.000
_cell.length_c   1.000
_cell.angle_alpha   90.00
_cell.angle_beta   90.00
_cell.angle_gamma   90.00
#
_symmetry.space_group_name_H-M   'P 1'
#
loop_
_entity.id
_entity.type
_entity.pdbx_description
1 polymer ?
#
loop_
_entity_poly.entity_id
_entity_poly.type
_entity_poly.pdbx_seq_one_letter_code
_entity_poly.pdbx_strand_id
1 'polypeptide(L)'
;ESYVNLLTHHKFDNWCSRGFGVQQATWTVDGKNTVLDVYETRVLNNRLGDEWLPRSTEVWIGSGAEAAGDFSIAIGHNAYADAARSIALGAGARVVIERSVALGAGSEVGVSVKQPGYDPWTDKLSVKSNHIWKYNDGIVSIAAPVARIPTSRLLTGVAAGIQDTDAVNVAQLQALRQWTVMIAKNASTYLGGGADILSNETPTYKIQTSGYSDVGSAFKGVDSSISDLYSKIGNVAGNSLVQQEGGGSGRITIGLKTGGTEINFMNQVLQGRTLSGLADGKLSDSSTEAVTGKQLYKVQGEVATIAKNT
;
A
#
# COMPACT_ATOMS: atom_id res chain seq x y z
N GLU A 1 -43.17 18.45 -72.55
CA GLU A 1 -43.94 18.55 -71.31
C GLU A 1 -44.70 17.25 -71.12
N SER A 2 -44.22 16.38 -70.24
CA SER A 2 -44.82 15.07 -69.98
C SER A 2 -45.51 15.14 -68.63
N TYR A 3 -46.84 15.16 -68.64
CA TYR A 3 -47.67 15.18 -67.44
C TYR A 3 -47.43 13.90 -66.62
N VAL A 4 -46.85 14.04 -65.42
CA VAL A 4 -46.81 12.99 -64.42
C VAL A 4 -48.13 13.05 -63.65
N ASN A 5 -49.02 12.09 -63.90
CA ASN A 5 -50.22 11.90 -63.09
C ASN A 5 -49.79 11.25 -61.77
N LEU A 6 -49.72 12.06 -60.69
CA LEU A 6 -49.58 11.56 -59.32
C LEU A 6 -50.93 10.95 -58.90
N LEU A 7 -51.08 9.63 -59.08
CA LEU A 7 -52.17 8.87 -58.49
C LEU A 7 -51.74 8.40 -57.09
N THR A 8 -51.81 9.29 -56.11
CA THR A 8 -51.63 8.93 -54.69
C THR A 8 -52.89 8.23 -54.17
N HIS A 9 -52.97 6.91 -54.35
CA HIS A 9 -53.88 6.08 -53.57
C HIS A 9 -53.24 5.82 -52.19
N HIS A 10 -53.52 6.68 -51.22
CA HIS A 10 -53.20 6.39 -49.82
C HIS A 10 -54.19 5.34 -49.29
N LYS A 11 -53.91 4.06 -49.55
CA LYS A 11 -54.57 2.97 -48.83
C LYS A 11 -53.88 2.79 -47.49
N PHE A 12 -54.49 3.31 -46.43
CA PHE A 12 -54.12 3.00 -45.05
C PHE A 12 -54.62 1.59 -44.69
N ASP A 13 -54.03 0.56 -45.30
CA ASP A 13 -54.39 -0.81 -44.99
C ASP A 13 -53.61 -1.26 -43.73
N ASN A 14 -54.34 -1.38 -42.62
CA ASN A 14 -54.00 -2.00 -41.33
C ASN A 14 -53.04 -1.25 -40.40
N TRP A 15 -53.63 -0.51 -39.46
CA TRP A 15 -53.01 -0.19 -38.18
C TRP A 15 -52.66 -1.49 -37.44
N CYS A 16 -51.39 -1.85 -37.43
CA CYS A 16 -50.90 -2.83 -36.47
C CYS A 16 -50.90 -2.13 -35.11
N SER A 17 -51.58 -2.72 -34.12
CA SER A 17 -51.75 -2.22 -32.74
C SER A 17 -50.44 -2.14 -31.92
N ARG A 18 -49.28 -2.05 -32.59
CA ARG A 18 -47.94 -2.19 -32.00
C ARG A 18 -46.89 -1.24 -32.62
N GLY A 19 -47.28 -0.05 -33.09
CA GLY A 19 -46.34 1.06 -33.38
C GLY A 19 -45.52 0.96 -34.68
N PHE A 20 -45.78 -0.02 -35.54
CA PHE A 20 -45.14 -0.15 -36.86
C PHE A 20 -46.14 0.09 -37.98
N GLY A 21 -45.88 1.09 -38.83
CA GLY A 21 -46.61 1.32 -40.07
C GLY A 21 -45.67 1.17 -41.27
N VAL A 22 -46.09 0.42 -42.27
CA VAL A 22 -45.41 0.41 -43.58
C VAL A 22 -46.16 1.39 -44.48
N GLN A 23 -45.49 2.42 -44.97
CA GLN A 23 -46.01 3.23 -46.06
C GLN A 23 -45.41 2.70 -47.37
N GLN A 24 -46.26 2.10 -48.20
CA GLN A 24 -45.88 1.67 -49.53
C GLN A 24 -46.23 2.76 -50.54
N ALA A 25 -45.22 3.29 -51.22
CA ALA A 25 -45.41 4.13 -52.40
C ALA A 25 -45.04 3.31 -53.64
N THR A 26 -46.01 3.06 -54.50
CA THR A 26 -45.79 2.39 -55.79
C THR A 26 -45.87 3.42 -56.90
N TRP A 27 -44.85 3.49 -57.76
CA TRP A 27 -44.91 4.29 -58.99
C TRP A 27 -44.49 3.45 -60.19
N THR A 28 -45.13 3.70 -61.33
CA THR A 28 -44.84 3.02 -62.60
C THR A 28 -44.04 3.95 -63.49
N VAL A 29 -42.86 3.50 -63.94
CA VAL A 29 -42.06 4.18 -64.97
C VAL A 29 -41.85 3.20 -66.12
N ASP A 30 -42.23 3.60 -67.34
CA ASP A 30 -42.13 2.79 -68.56
C ASP A 30 -42.73 1.37 -68.46
N GLY A 31 -43.87 1.25 -67.79
CA GLY A 31 -44.59 -0.02 -67.62
C GLY A 31 -44.01 -0.96 -66.56
N LYS A 32 -42.97 -0.54 -65.82
CA LYS A 32 -42.43 -1.28 -64.67
C LYS A 32 -42.84 -0.61 -63.37
N ASN A 33 -43.44 -1.37 -62.45
CA ASN A 33 -43.78 -0.91 -61.11
C ASN A 33 -42.53 -0.94 -60.22
N THR A 34 -42.20 0.20 -59.63
CA THR A 34 -41.22 0.32 -58.54
C THR A 34 -42.01 0.51 -57.24
N VAL A 35 -41.76 -0.36 -56.26
CA VAL A 35 -42.33 -0.24 -54.91
C VAL A 35 -41.24 0.32 -54.00
N LEU A 36 -41.50 1.45 -53.36
CA LEU A 36 -40.70 1.97 -52.26
C LEU A 36 -41.42 1.64 -50.95
N ASP A 37 -40.87 0.68 -50.20
CA ASP A 37 -41.27 0.43 -48.83
C ASP A 37 -40.61 1.47 -47.92
N VAL A 38 -41.39 2.43 -47.43
CA VAL A 38 -40.97 3.36 -46.38
C VAL A 38 -41.38 2.76 -45.04
N TYR A 39 -40.40 2.28 -44.28
CA TYR A 39 -40.60 1.82 -42.91
C TYR A 39 -40.59 3.05 -41.99
N GLU A 40 -41.76 3.49 -41.53
CA GLU A 40 -41.86 4.54 -40.51
C GLU A 40 -42.00 3.89 -39.13
N THR A 41 -41.03 4.16 -38.24
CA THR A 41 -41.20 3.93 -36.79
C THR A 41 -41.85 5.17 -36.19
N ARG A 42 -43.17 5.13 -35.94
CA ARG A 42 -43.86 6.22 -35.25
C ARG A 42 -43.88 5.94 -33.75
N VAL A 43 -43.07 6.66 -32.99
CA VAL A 43 -43.29 6.83 -31.54
C VAL A 43 -44.51 7.75 -31.39
N LEU A 44 -45.70 7.16 -31.24
CA LEU A 44 -46.94 7.89 -31.06
C LEU A 44 -47.00 8.49 -29.66
N ASN A 45 -46.54 9.73 -29.50
CA ASN A 45 -46.85 10.53 -28.32
C ASN A 45 -47.78 11.68 -28.72
N ASN A 46 -49.00 11.37 -29.17
CA ASN A 46 -50.02 12.40 -29.22
C ASN A 46 -51.45 11.88 -29.17
N ARG A 47 -52.31 12.67 -28.51
CA ARG A 47 -53.74 12.46 -28.33
C ARG A 47 -54.46 12.63 -29.67
N LEU A 48 -55.15 11.59 -30.14
CA LEU A 48 -56.16 11.70 -31.19
C LEU A 48 -57.55 11.60 -30.53
N GLY A 49 -58.11 12.73 -30.10
CA GLY A 49 -59.46 12.77 -29.51
C GLY A 49 -59.57 12.27 -28.06
N ASP A 50 -60.68 11.60 -27.73
CA ASP A 50 -61.01 11.10 -26.39
C ASP A 50 -60.58 9.64 -26.14
N GLU A 51 -59.98 8.99 -27.14
CA GLU A 51 -59.35 7.69 -26.99
C GLU A 51 -57.84 7.85 -26.80
N TRP A 52 -57.32 7.34 -25.69
CA TRP A 52 -55.88 7.17 -25.52
C TRP A 52 -55.40 6.13 -26.52
N LEU A 53 -54.65 6.54 -27.55
CA LEU A 53 -53.78 5.60 -28.25
C LEU A 53 -52.95 4.86 -27.19
N PRO A 54 -52.72 3.54 -27.33
CA PRO A 54 -51.88 2.83 -26.39
C PRO A 54 -50.57 3.60 -26.24
N ARG A 55 -50.23 3.95 -24.99
CA ARG A 55 -48.95 4.57 -24.69
C ARG A 55 -47.87 3.59 -25.12
N SER A 56 -47.30 3.78 -26.31
CA SER A 56 -46.08 3.09 -26.69
C SER A 56 -44.94 3.83 -26.00
N THR A 57 -44.75 3.54 -24.71
CA THR A 57 -43.63 4.07 -23.93
C THR A 57 -42.34 3.30 -24.22
N GLU A 58 -42.44 2.18 -24.92
CA GLU A 58 -41.40 1.24 -25.25
C GLU A 58 -40.89 1.41 -26.68
N VAL A 59 -39.63 1.08 -26.92
CA VAL A 59 -39.03 1.03 -28.26
C VAL A 59 -38.34 -0.31 -28.44
N TRP A 60 -38.69 -1.08 -29.45
CA TRP A 60 -37.89 -2.24 -29.83
C TRP A 60 -37.65 -2.32 -31.34
N ILE A 61 -36.47 -2.77 -31.75
CA ILE A 61 -36.08 -2.88 -33.16
C ILE A 61 -35.27 -4.17 -33.35
N GLY A 62 -35.70 -5.02 -34.28
CA GLY A 62 -35.03 -6.28 -34.61
C GLY A 62 -35.95 -7.49 -34.43
N SER A 63 -35.69 -8.55 -35.20
CA SER A 63 -36.45 -9.80 -35.08
C SER A 63 -36.28 -10.38 -33.67
N GLY A 64 -37.38 -10.71 -33.01
CA GLY A 64 -37.40 -11.22 -31.64
C GLY A 64 -36.99 -10.22 -30.56
N ALA A 65 -36.80 -8.94 -30.90
CA ALA A 65 -36.56 -7.89 -29.91
C ALA A 65 -37.85 -7.60 -29.13
N GLU A 66 -37.73 -7.40 -27.83
CA GLU A 66 -38.86 -7.11 -26.94
C GLU A 66 -38.42 -6.15 -25.84
N ALA A 67 -39.12 -5.02 -25.74
CA ALA A 67 -39.02 -4.11 -24.61
C ALA A 67 -40.31 -4.29 -23.79
N ALA A 68 -40.24 -5.15 -22.77
CA ALA A 68 -41.39 -5.58 -21.96
C ALA A 68 -41.62 -4.67 -20.75
N GLY A 69 -40.59 -3.97 -20.27
CA GLY A 69 -40.71 -3.04 -19.15
C GLY A 69 -41.20 -1.66 -19.58
N ASP A 70 -41.98 -0.98 -18.73
CA ASP A 70 -42.41 0.40 -18.98
C ASP A 70 -41.21 1.31 -19.30
N PHE A 71 -41.30 2.12 -20.36
CA PHE A 71 -40.24 3.04 -20.80
C PHE A 71 -38.91 2.34 -21.19
N SER A 72 -38.95 1.07 -21.58
CA SER A 72 -37.75 0.32 -21.95
C SER A 72 -37.39 0.42 -23.44
N ILE A 73 -36.13 0.14 -23.76
CA ILE A 73 -35.59 0.17 -25.12
C ILE A 73 -34.86 -1.15 -25.41
N ALA A 74 -35.20 -1.84 -26.50
CA ALA A 74 -34.56 -3.08 -26.94
C ALA A 74 -34.18 -3.04 -28.43
N ILE A 75 -32.90 -2.89 -28.75
CA ILE A 75 -32.42 -2.79 -30.14
C ILE A 75 -31.44 -3.93 -30.45
N GLY A 76 -31.79 -4.79 -31.40
CA GLY A 76 -30.99 -5.92 -31.85
C GLY A 76 -31.79 -7.22 -31.90
N HIS A 77 -31.36 -8.17 -32.74
CA HIS A 77 -32.00 -9.48 -32.82
C HIS A 77 -32.02 -10.17 -31.44
N ASN A 78 -33.20 -10.57 -30.96
CA ASN A 78 -33.42 -11.15 -29.62
C ASN A 78 -32.95 -10.26 -28.44
N ALA A 79 -32.87 -8.93 -28.60
CA ALA A 79 -32.64 -8.03 -27.48
C ALA A 79 -33.87 -8.00 -26.55
N TYR A 80 -33.67 -8.08 -25.23
CA TYR A 80 -34.75 -8.22 -24.26
C TYR A 80 -34.58 -7.23 -23.10
N ALA A 81 -35.43 -6.20 -23.05
CA ALA A 81 -35.45 -5.20 -21.99
C ALA A 81 -36.69 -5.42 -21.10
N ASP A 82 -36.52 -6.23 -20.05
CA ASP A 82 -37.61 -6.73 -19.19
C ASP A 82 -38.06 -5.71 -18.13
N ALA A 83 -37.09 -4.95 -17.60
CA ALA A 83 -37.34 -4.08 -16.45
C ALA A 83 -37.73 -2.66 -16.87
N ALA A 84 -38.46 -1.95 -16.02
CA ALA A 84 -38.84 -0.57 -16.27
C ALA A 84 -37.60 0.34 -16.43
N ARG A 85 -37.67 1.27 -17.40
CA ARG A 85 -36.58 2.22 -17.74
C ARG A 85 -35.26 1.54 -18.09
N SER A 86 -35.30 0.32 -18.60
CA SER A 86 -34.10 -0.43 -19.00
C SER A 86 -33.75 -0.25 -20.48
N ILE A 87 -32.48 -0.45 -20.82
CA ILE A 87 -31.98 -0.28 -22.19
C ILE A 87 -31.11 -1.50 -22.57
N ALA A 88 -31.58 -2.31 -23.51
CA ALA A 88 -30.84 -3.43 -24.11
C ALA A 88 -30.43 -3.09 -25.55
N LEU A 89 -29.12 -2.96 -25.81
CA LEU A 89 -28.59 -2.57 -27.12
C LEU A 89 -27.57 -3.61 -27.61
N GLY A 90 -27.97 -4.43 -28.57
CA GLY A 90 -27.15 -5.48 -29.18
C GLY A 90 -27.90 -6.79 -29.31
N ALA A 91 -27.49 -7.64 -30.27
CA ALA A 91 -28.12 -8.93 -30.47
C ALA A 91 -28.02 -9.80 -29.20
N GLY A 92 -29.15 -10.27 -28.67
CA GLY A 92 -29.21 -11.03 -27.43
C GLY A 92 -28.85 -10.24 -26.16
N ALA A 93 -28.79 -8.91 -26.21
CA ALA A 93 -28.59 -8.10 -25.02
C ALA A 93 -29.81 -8.21 -24.09
N ARG A 94 -29.61 -8.36 -22.78
CA ARG A 94 -30.68 -8.61 -21.81
C ARG A 94 -30.57 -7.71 -20.57
N VAL A 95 -31.66 -7.07 -20.17
CA VAL A 95 -31.72 -6.30 -18.92
C VAL A 95 -32.95 -6.66 -18.12
N VAL A 96 -32.74 -7.16 -16.89
CA VAL A 96 -33.82 -7.51 -15.96
C VAL A 96 -33.84 -6.66 -14.68
N ILE A 97 -32.95 -5.67 -14.60
CA ILE A 97 -32.87 -4.74 -13.47
C ILE A 97 -33.31 -3.35 -13.93
N GLU A 98 -34.19 -2.70 -13.14
CA GLU A 98 -34.69 -1.35 -13.46
C GLU A 98 -33.55 -0.35 -13.67
N ARG A 99 -33.79 0.65 -14.54
CA ARG A 99 -32.89 1.79 -14.79
C ARG A 99 -31.46 1.38 -15.21
N SER A 100 -31.31 0.17 -15.76
CA SER A 100 -30.01 -0.39 -16.14
C SER A 100 -29.85 -0.51 -17.65
N VAL A 101 -28.61 -0.65 -18.10
CA VAL A 101 -28.23 -0.66 -19.51
C VAL A 101 -27.35 -1.88 -19.80
N ALA A 102 -27.68 -2.67 -20.82
CA ALA A 102 -26.80 -3.66 -21.41
C ALA A 102 -26.38 -3.19 -22.81
N LEU A 103 -25.08 -3.05 -23.05
CA LEU A 103 -24.52 -2.52 -24.29
C LEU A 103 -23.58 -3.52 -24.95
N GLY A 104 -23.91 -3.94 -26.17
CA GLY A 104 -23.19 -4.93 -26.98
C GLY A 104 -23.92 -6.27 -27.08
N ALA A 105 -23.57 -7.07 -28.09
CA ALA A 105 -24.17 -8.38 -28.32
C ALA A 105 -23.96 -9.33 -27.12
N GLY A 106 -25.03 -9.96 -26.65
CA GLY A 106 -25.04 -10.84 -25.49
C GLY A 106 -24.78 -10.14 -24.15
N SER A 107 -24.67 -8.81 -24.10
CA SER A 107 -24.45 -8.11 -22.85
C SER A 107 -25.63 -8.28 -21.91
N GLU A 108 -25.38 -8.46 -20.62
CA GLU A 108 -26.45 -8.71 -19.65
C GLU A 108 -26.30 -7.92 -18.36
N VAL A 109 -27.45 -7.43 -17.85
CA VAL A 109 -27.65 -7.01 -16.46
C VAL A 109 -28.65 -7.97 -15.82
N GLY A 110 -28.14 -9.07 -15.26
CA GLY A 110 -28.91 -10.20 -14.74
C GLY A 110 -29.16 -10.18 -13.23
N VAL A 111 -28.29 -9.50 -12.47
CA VAL A 111 -28.34 -9.44 -11.01
C VAL A 111 -28.18 -8.01 -10.52
N SER A 112 -28.98 -7.62 -9.53
CA SER A 112 -28.87 -6.31 -8.90
C SER A 112 -27.76 -6.32 -7.85
N VAL A 113 -26.79 -5.42 -7.97
CA VAL A 113 -25.75 -5.21 -6.94
C VAL A 113 -26.11 -4.02 -6.06
N LYS A 114 -27.12 -4.18 -5.19
CA LYS A 114 -27.55 -3.14 -4.22
C LYS A 114 -26.63 -3.09 -2.98
N GLN A 115 -25.32 -3.01 -3.19
CA GLN A 115 -24.33 -2.95 -2.13
C GLN A 115 -23.49 -1.67 -2.23
N PRO A 116 -22.94 -1.15 -1.12
CA PRO A 116 -21.90 -0.14 -1.18
C PRO A 116 -20.68 -0.63 -1.99
N GLY A 117 -19.91 0.29 -2.54
CA GLY A 117 -18.66 -0.02 -3.23
C GLY A 117 -17.58 -0.56 -2.29
N TYR A 118 -16.58 -1.22 -2.86
CA TYR A 118 -15.39 -1.68 -2.14
C TYR A 118 -14.53 -0.49 -1.67
N ASP A 119 -14.08 -0.50 -0.42
CA ASP A 119 -13.19 0.49 0.17
C ASP A 119 -11.79 -0.12 0.40
N PRO A 120 -10.79 0.23 -0.43
CA PRO A 120 -9.45 -0.37 -0.36
C PRO A 120 -8.67 0.00 0.90
N TRP A 121 -9.09 1.01 1.67
CA TRP A 121 -8.44 1.36 2.94
C TRP A 121 -8.82 0.37 4.05
N THR A 122 -10.05 -0.15 4.01
CA THR A 122 -10.59 -1.05 5.04
C THR A 122 -10.70 -2.50 4.59
N ASP A 123 -10.43 -2.76 3.31
CA ASP A 123 -10.61 -4.05 2.64
C ASP A 123 -12.01 -4.65 2.80
N LYS A 124 -13.03 -3.77 2.78
CA LYS A 124 -14.44 -4.11 3.05
C LYS A 124 -15.37 -3.26 2.19
N LEU A 125 -16.67 -3.55 2.25
CA LEU A 125 -17.69 -2.65 1.71
C LEU A 125 -17.65 -1.30 2.44
N SER A 126 -17.77 -0.21 1.70
CA SER A 126 -17.70 1.14 2.24
C SER A 126 -18.87 1.43 3.17
N VAL A 127 -18.57 2.08 4.30
CA VAL A 127 -19.58 2.61 5.23
C VAL A 127 -20.05 4.03 4.86
N LYS A 128 -19.40 4.65 3.86
CA LYS A 128 -19.72 6.02 3.42
C LYS A 128 -21.10 6.05 2.78
N SER A 129 -21.90 7.06 3.11
CA SER A 129 -23.32 7.15 2.73
C SER A 129 -23.60 7.95 1.47
N ASN A 130 -22.61 8.64 0.91
CA ASN A 130 -22.81 9.49 -0.26
C ASN A 130 -22.92 8.66 -1.55
N HIS A 131 -23.38 9.32 -2.61
CA HIS A 131 -23.66 8.70 -3.91
C HIS A 131 -22.41 8.23 -4.67
N ILE A 132 -21.21 8.61 -4.26
CA ILE A 132 -19.93 8.20 -4.85
C ILE A 132 -19.61 6.76 -4.42
N TRP A 133 -19.86 6.46 -3.15
CA TRP A 133 -19.49 5.16 -2.54
C TRP A 133 -20.66 4.17 -2.46
N LYS A 134 -21.89 4.61 -2.75
CA LYS A 134 -23.07 3.75 -2.74
C LYS A 134 -23.66 3.58 -4.12
N TYR A 135 -24.07 2.35 -4.42
CA TYR A 135 -25.02 2.08 -5.50
C TYR A 135 -26.22 3.01 -5.37
N ASN A 136 -26.47 3.79 -6.43
CA ASN A 136 -27.50 4.83 -6.41
C ASN A 136 -28.57 4.63 -7.49
N ASP A 137 -28.20 4.17 -8.70
CA ASP A 137 -29.14 4.18 -9.81
C ASP A 137 -28.75 3.29 -11.01
N GLY A 138 -29.09 2.00 -10.95
CA GLY A 138 -28.93 1.07 -12.08
C GLY A 138 -27.49 0.61 -12.33
N ILE A 139 -27.31 -0.20 -13.37
CA ILE A 139 -26.02 -0.78 -13.79
C ILE A 139 -25.84 -0.57 -15.29
N VAL A 140 -24.64 -0.19 -15.73
CA VAL A 140 -24.25 -0.27 -17.14
C VAL A 140 -23.33 -1.48 -17.34
N SER A 141 -23.81 -2.50 -18.04
CA SER A 141 -23.04 -3.69 -18.39
C SER A 141 -22.60 -3.65 -19.85
N ILE A 142 -21.30 -3.84 -20.06
CA ILE A 142 -20.70 -4.06 -21.38
C ILE A 142 -20.19 -5.48 -21.54
N ALA A 143 -20.53 -6.38 -20.62
CA ALA A 143 -20.04 -7.75 -20.57
C ALA A 143 -21.17 -8.74 -20.89
N ALA A 144 -20.82 -9.88 -21.47
CA ALA A 144 -21.74 -10.98 -21.76
C ALA A 144 -21.49 -12.15 -20.78
N PRO A 145 -21.93 -12.04 -19.51
CA PRO A 145 -21.57 -13.00 -18.45
C PRO A 145 -22.23 -14.38 -18.61
N VAL A 146 -23.38 -14.46 -19.29
CA VAL A 146 -24.14 -15.72 -19.47
C VAL A 146 -23.96 -16.34 -20.86
N ALA A 147 -23.09 -15.77 -21.70
CA ALA A 147 -22.76 -16.36 -22.98
C ALA A 147 -22.04 -17.71 -22.78
N ARG A 148 -22.07 -18.59 -23.79
CA ARG A 148 -21.34 -19.89 -23.76
C ARG A 148 -19.89 -19.72 -23.31
N ILE A 149 -19.25 -18.64 -23.73
CA ILE A 149 -17.96 -18.18 -23.24
C ILE A 149 -18.19 -16.77 -22.69
N PRO A 150 -18.14 -16.57 -21.36
CA PRO A 150 -18.27 -15.25 -20.77
C PRO A 150 -17.21 -14.31 -21.30
N THR A 151 -17.60 -13.08 -21.66
CA THR A 151 -16.67 -12.08 -22.21
C THR A 151 -16.83 -10.73 -21.53
N SER A 152 -15.71 -10.04 -21.35
CA SER A 152 -15.62 -8.63 -20.98
C SER A 152 -15.12 -7.82 -22.17
N ARG A 153 -15.45 -6.55 -22.22
CA ARG A 153 -15.00 -5.63 -23.28
C ARG A 153 -14.07 -4.57 -22.71
N LEU A 154 -13.12 -4.12 -23.52
CA LEU A 154 -12.33 -2.94 -23.21
C LEU A 154 -13.20 -1.69 -23.38
N LEU A 155 -13.08 -0.76 -22.43
CA LEU A 155 -13.55 0.61 -22.62
C LEU A 155 -12.35 1.46 -23.06
N THR A 156 -12.27 1.76 -24.35
CA THR A 156 -11.15 2.51 -24.95
C THR A 156 -11.51 3.99 -25.13
N GLY A 157 -10.50 4.86 -25.25
CA GLY A 157 -10.72 6.31 -25.41
C GLY A 157 -11.09 7.05 -24.12
N VAL A 158 -10.89 6.42 -22.95
CA VAL A 158 -11.17 7.03 -21.64
C VAL A 158 -10.08 8.05 -21.29
N ALA A 159 -10.46 9.33 -21.26
CA ALA A 159 -9.62 10.42 -20.75
C ALA A 159 -9.32 10.22 -19.26
N ALA A 160 -8.27 10.86 -18.74
CA ALA A 160 -7.95 10.78 -17.32
C ALA A 160 -9.09 11.42 -16.50
N GLY A 161 -9.57 10.69 -15.48
CA GLY A 161 -10.63 11.17 -14.61
C GLY A 161 -10.18 12.37 -13.76
N ILE A 162 -11.09 13.30 -13.53
CA ILE A 162 -10.86 14.56 -12.80
C ILE A 162 -11.67 14.58 -11.50
N GLN A 163 -12.91 14.09 -11.54
CA GLN A 163 -13.83 14.02 -10.40
C GLN A 163 -13.84 12.63 -9.77
N ASP A 164 -14.32 12.53 -8.52
CA ASP A 164 -14.40 11.27 -7.77
C ASP A 164 -15.24 10.16 -8.45
N THR A 165 -16.13 10.54 -9.38
CA THR A 165 -17.01 9.62 -10.13
C THR A 165 -16.55 9.36 -11.56
N ASP A 166 -15.42 9.91 -11.98
CA ASP A 166 -14.89 9.68 -13.32
C ASP A 166 -14.17 8.33 -13.39
N ALA A 167 -14.21 7.67 -14.55
CA ALA A 167 -13.45 6.46 -14.78
C ALA A 167 -11.94 6.75 -14.77
N VAL A 168 -11.17 5.89 -14.10
CA VAL A 168 -9.70 5.94 -14.10
C VAL A 168 -9.16 5.18 -15.29
N ASN A 169 -8.25 5.78 -16.05
CA ASN A 169 -7.58 5.11 -17.17
C ASN A 169 -6.23 4.49 -16.77
N VAL A 170 -5.65 3.68 -17.66
CA VAL A 170 -4.39 2.96 -17.40
C VAL A 170 -3.20 3.92 -17.18
N ALA A 171 -3.19 5.11 -17.78
CA ALA A 171 -2.11 6.08 -17.60
C ALA A 171 -2.06 6.62 -16.16
N GLN A 172 -3.21 6.91 -15.55
CA GLN A 172 -3.29 7.30 -14.13
C GLN A 172 -2.79 6.18 -13.22
N LEU A 173 -3.16 4.92 -13.49
CA LEU A 173 -2.69 3.76 -12.72
C LEU A 173 -1.17 3.55 -12.87
N GLN A 174 -0.61 3.75 -14.07
CA GLN A 174 0.83 3.68 -14.30
C GLN A 174 1.59 4.78 -13.56
N ALA A 175 1.06 6.00 -13.51
CA ALA A 175 1.64 7.09 -12.73
C ALA A 175 1.66 6.75 -11.23
N LEU A 176 0.57 6.20 -10.69
CA LEU A 176 0.51 5.72 -9.31
C LEU A 176 1.56 4.62 -9.04
N ARG A 177 1.71 3.65 -9.96
CA ARG A 177 2.76 2.61 -9.86
C ARG A 177 4.16 3.22 -9.80
N GLN A 178 4.46 4.24 -10.60
CA GLN A 178 5.76 4.91 -10.58
C GLN A 178 6.02 5.60 -9.23
N TRP A 179 4.99 6.22 -8.65
CA TRP A 179 5.09 6.81 -7.32
C TRP A 179 5.39 5.76 -6.25
N THR A 180 4.70 4.62 -6.27
CA THR A 180 4.98 3.51 -5.35
C THR A 180 6.42 2.98 -5.49
N VAL A 181 6.92 2.87 -6.72
CA VAL A 181 8.31 2.47 -7.00
C VAL A 181 9.31 3.48 -6.44
N MET A 182 9.03 4.79 -6.55
CA MET A 182 9.88 5.84 -6.00
C MET A 182 9.93 5.77 -4.46
N ILE A 183 8.78 5.58 -3.80
CA ILE A 183 8.71 5.41 -2.34
C ILE A 183 9.57 4.22 -1.90
N ALA A 184 9.42 3.06 -2.57
CA ALA A 184 10.20 1.87 -2.25
C ALA A 184 11.71 2.09 -2.43
N LYS A 185 12.14 2.74 -3.53
CA LYS A 185 13.56 3.08 -3.77
C LYS A 185 14.13 4.03 -2.73
N ASN A 186 13.37 5.06 -2.34
CA ASN A 186 13.80 5.99 -1.31
C ASN A 186 13.94 5.29 0.03
N ALA A 187 12.98 4.44 0.40
CA ALA A 187 13.03 3.66 1.63
C ALA A 187 14.21 2.66 1.64
N SER A 188 14.47 1.94 0.54
CA SER A 188 15.69 1.13 0.37
C SER A 188 16.97 1.94 0.60
N THR A 189 17.05 3.13 0.01
CA THR A 189 18.20 4.03 0.14
C THR A 189 18.40 4.49 1.59
N TYR A 190 17.33 4.89 2.27
CA TYR A 190 17.39 5.39 3.65
C TYR A 190 17.68 4.29 4.66
N LEU A 191 17.23 3.06 4.41
CA LEU A 191 17.64 1.90 5.21
C LEU A 191 19.14 1.61 5.02
N GLY A 192 19.69 1.80 3.82
CA GLY A 192 21.08 1.48 3.52
C GLY A 192 21.36 -0.02 3.65
N GLY A 193 22.61 -0.42 3.91
CA GLY A 193 22.98 -1.82 4.14
C GLY A 193 22.68 -2.77 2.97
N GLY A 194 22.42 -2.26 1.76
CA GLY A 194 22.01 -3.07 0.61
C GLY A 194 20.54 -3.49 0.60
N ALA A 195 19.65 -2.83 1.36
CA ALA A 195 18.21 -3.10 1.28
C ALA A 195 17.67 -2.87 -0.15
N ASP A 196 16.77 -3.75 -0.59
CA ASP A 196 15.93 -3.53 -1.77
C ASP A 196 14.49 -4.00 -1.53
N ILE A 197 13.62 -3.05 -1.15
CA ILE A 197 12.20 -3.31 -0.90
C ILE A 197 11.47 -3.82 -2.14
N LEU A 198 11.88 -3.41 -3.36
CA LEU A 198 11.20 -3.86 -4.58
C LEU A 198 11.48 -5.33 -4.89
N SER A 199 12.68 -5.79 -4.54
CA SER A 199 13.12 -7.18 -4.71
C SER A 199 12.93 -8.01 -3.44
N ASN A 200 12.36 -7.42 -2.38
CA ASN A 200 12.19 -8.03 -1.07
C ASN A 200 13.52 -8.49 -0.43
N GLU A 201 14.59 -7.71 -0.62
CA GLU A 201 15.90 -7.93 -0.03
C GLU A 201 16.07 -7.10 1.25
N THR A 202 16.43 -7.77 2.34
CA THR A 202 16.67 -7.12 3.63
C THR A 202 18.05 -6.44 3.66
N PRO A 203 18.23 -5.32 4.40
CA PRO A 203 19.55 -4.74 4.62
C PRO A 203 20.47 -5.72 5.35
N THR A 204 21.77 -5.45 5.33
CA THR A 204 22.78 -6.07 6.18
C THR A 204 23.61 -4.99 6.86
N TYR A 205 23.44 -4.84 8.17
CA TYR A 205 24.28 -4.01 9.03
C TYR A 205 25.31 -4.89 9.71
N LYS A 206 26.60 -4.55 9.63
CA LYS A 206 27.66 -5.26 10.34
C LYS A 206 28.06 -4.47 11.58
N ILE A 207 27.82 -5.05 12.76
CA ILE A 207 28.33 -4.55 14.03
C ILE A 207 29.37 -5.54 14.52
N GLN A 208 30.63 -5.10 14.54
CA GLN A 208 31.78 -5.99 14.71
C GLN A 208 31.77 -7.13 13.66
N THR A 209 31.70 -8.39 14.11
CA THR A 209 31.68 -9.58 13.25
C THR A 209 30.26 -10.07 12.95
N SER A 210 29.23 -9.53 13.61
CA SER A 210 27.85 -10.00 13.49
C SER A 210 27.06 -9.18 12.46
N GLY A 211 26.26 -9.87 11.66
CA GLY A 211 25.34 -9.27 10.68
C GLY A 211 23.92 -9.17 11.22
N TYR A 212 23.24 -8.07 10.90
CA TYR A 212 21.87 -7.77 11.32
C TYR A 212 21.03 -7.33 10.13
N SER A 213 19.81 -7.85 10.02
CA SER A 213 18.95 -7.64 8.85
C SER A 213 17.89 -6.55 9.02
N ASP A 214 17.90 -5.86 10.15
CA ASP A 214 17.01 -4.74 10.44
C ASP A 214 17.68 -3.76 11.41
N VAL A 215 17.17 -2.54 11.45
CA VAL A 215 17.73 -1.44 12.26
C VAL A 215 17.60 -1.74 13.76
N GLY A 216 16.51 -2.36 14.19
CA GLY A 216 16.25 -2.66 15.60
C GLY A 216 17.21 -3.71 16.15
N SER A 217 17.46 -4.79 15.41
CA SER A 217 18.44 -5.80 15.78
C SER A 217 19.87 -5.28 15.73
N ALA A 218 20.21 -4.43 14.74
CA ALA A 218 21.51 -3.76 14.67
C ALA A 218 21.78 -2.89 15.90
N PHE A 219 20.82 -2.08 16.34
CA PHE A 219 20.98 -1.25 17.55
C PHE A 219 21.10 -2.09 18.82
N LYS A 220 20.42 -3.23 18.93
CA LYS A 220 20.65 -4.18 20.04
C LYS A 220 22.08 -4.74 20.03
N GLY A 221 22.64 -5.00 18.85
CA GLY A 221 24.04 -5.40 18.69
C GLY A 221 25.03 -4.32 19.16
N VAL A 222 24.75 -3.05 18.83
CA VAL A 222 25.52 -1.90 19.32
C VAL A 222 25.41 -1.77 20.84
N ASP A 223 24.20 -1.85 21.40
CA ASP A 223 23.95 -1.78 22.83
C ASP A 223 24.69 -2.87 23.63
N SER A 224 24.69 -4.10 23.11
CA SER A 224 25.46 -5.21 23.68
C SER A 224 26.96 -4.91 23.66
N SER A 225 27.47 -4.40 22.54
CA SER A 225 28.88 -4.01 22.42
C SER A 225 29.28 -2.91 23.41
N ILE A 226 28.40 -1.93 23.61
CA ILE A 226 28.59 -0.83 24.57
C ILE A 226 28.56 -1.37 26.01
N SER A 227 27.62 -2.26 26.32
CA SER A 227 27.53 -2.92 27.63
C SER A 227 28.79 -3.71 27.96
N ASP A 228 29.34 -4.44 26.99
CA ASP A 228 30.61 -5.15 27.14
C ASP A 228 31.79 -4.20 27.42
N LEU A 229 31.84 -3.06 26.73
CA LEU A 229 32.85 -2.04 26.97
C LEU A 229 32.73 -1.44 28.38
N TYR A 230 31.51 -1.12 28.83
CA TYR A 230 31.26 -0.63 30.18
C TYR A 230 31.72 -1.64 31.25
N SER A 231 31.42 -2.93 31.06
CA SER A 231 31.86 -4.00 31.97
C SER A 231 33.39 -4.11 32.02
N LYS A 232 34.06 -4.10 30.85
CA LYS A 232 35.54 -4.14 30.78
C LYS A 232 36.18 -2.95 31.49
N ILE A 233 35.65 -1.74 31.33
CA ILE A 233 36.14 -0.53 32.02
C ILE A 233 35.94 -0.65 33.54
N GLY A 234 34.77 -1.12 33.99
CA GLY A 234 34.51 -1.36 35.41
C GLY A 234 35.49 -2.35 36.04
N ASN A 235 35.85 -3.41 35.32
CA ASN A 235 36.82 -4.40 35.77
C ASN A 235 38.24 -3.84 35.88
N VAL A 236 38.66 -2.90 35.01
CA VAL A 236 39.95 -2.21 35.15
C VAL A 236 40.02 -1.41 36.45
N ALA A 237 38.93 -0.75 36.84
CA ALA A 237 38.86 -0.05 38.12
C ALA A 237 38.82 -1.02 39.32
N GLY A 238 38.06 -2.12 39.22
CA GLY A 238 37.87 -3.10 40.31
C GLY A 238 39.08 -4.01 40.57
N ASN A 239 39.85 -4.35 39.53
CA ASN A 239 41.00 -5.25 39.59
C ASN A 239 42.34 -4.50 39.59
N SER A 240 42.34 -3.19 39.83
CA SER A 240 43.59 -2.43 39.95
C SER A 240 44.44 -3.02 41.08
N LEU A 241 45.72 -3.30 40.82
CA LEU A 241 46.66 -3.74 41.86
C LEU A 241 46.86 -2.66 42.92
N VAL A 242 46.63 -1.39 42.59
CA VAL A 242 46.70 -0.26 43.52
C VAL A 242 45.30 0.30 43.74
N GLN A 243 44.79 0.24 44.98
CA GLN A 243 43.43 0.67 45.31
C GLN A 243 43.41 1.60 46.52
N GLN A 244 42.63 2.68 46.44
CA GLN A 244 42.32 3.51 47.59
C GLN A 244 41.08 2.98 48.32
N GLU A 245 41.21 2.65 49.59
CA GLU A 245 40.09 2.30 50.46
C GLU A 245 39.25 3.55 50.75
N GLY A 246 37.92 3.44 50.79
CA GLY A 246 37.04 4.48 51.38
C GLY A 246 37.04 5.89 50.75
N GLY A 247 37.68 6.11 49.60
CA GLY A 247 37.74 7.41 48.93
C GLY A 247 38.85 8.34 49.46
N GLY A 248 38.73 9.65 49.24
CA GLY A 248 39.83 10.65 49.21
C GLY A 248 40.75 10.80 50.44
N SER A 249 40.54 10.06 51.53
CA SER A 249 41.45 10.01 52.69
C SER A 249 41.79 8.61 53.16
N GLY A 250 41.27 7.55 52.53
CA GLY A 250 41.60 6.19 52.94
C GLY A 250 42.90 5.69 52.33
N ARG A 251 43.36 4.54 52.84
CA ARG A 251 44.68 3.98 52.56
C ARG A 251 44.78 3.54 51.11
N ILE A 252 45.94 3.80 50.50
CA ILE A 252 46.29 3.17 49.23
C ILE A 252 46.94 1.82 49.56
N THR A 253 46.36 0.76 49.02
CA THR A 253 46.84 -0.61 49.20
C THR A 253 47.38 -1.15 47.88
N ILE A 254 48.36 -2.05 47.97
CA ILE A 254 48.96 -2.73 46.81
C ILE A 254 48.68 -4.21 46.96
N GLY A 255 47.91 -4.79 46.03
CA GLY A 255 47.62 -6.21 45.99
C GLY A 255 46.73 -6.74 47.11
N LEU A 256 46.01 -5.88 47.86
CA LEU A 256 45.19 -6.32 49.01
C LEU A 256 44.19 -7.42 48.67
N LYS A 257 43.59 -7.36 47.47
CA LYS A 257 42.58 -8.32 46.98
C LYS A 257 43.17 -9.46 46.17
N THR A 258 44.50 -9.55 46.07
CA THR A 258 45.21 -10.58 45.31
C THR A 258 46.12 -11.36 46.25
N GLY A 259 46.47 -12.60 45.89
CA GLY A 259 47.49 -13.35 46.63
C GLY A 259 48.90 -12.80 46.42
N GLY A 260 49.89 -13.54 46.90
CA GLY A 260 51.31 -13.18 46.82
C GLY A 260 51.85 -12.67 48.16
N THR A 261 53.14 -12.90 48.39
CA THR A 261 53.82 -12.58 49.65
C THR A 261 54.94 -11.56 49.48
N GLU A 262 55.18 -11.10 48.25
CA GLU A 262 56.30 -10.21 47.90
C GLU A 262 55.84 -9.12 46.93
N ILE A 263 56.29 -7.88 47.19
CA ILE A 263 56.26 -6.78 46.22
C ILE A 263 57.69 -6.56 45.73
N ASN A 264 57.96 -6.98 44.50
CA ASN A 264 59.29 -6.84 43.90
C ASN A 264 59.39 -5.52 43.12
N PHE A 265 60.37 -4.69 43.46
CA PHE A 265 60.61 -3.39 42.84
C PHE A 265 61.72 -3.40 41.77
N MET A 266 62.23 -4.56 41.36
CA MET A 266 63.22 -4.65 40.29
C MET A 266 62.68 -4.08 38.97
N ASN A 267 63.55 -3.47 38.17
CA ASN A 267 63.22 -3.05 36.80
C ASN A 267 63.42 -4.20 35.79
N GLN A 268 63.21 -3.93 34.50
CA GLN A 268 63.33 -4.94 33.44
C GLN A 268 64.74 -5.55 33.29
N VAL A 269 65.77 -4.95 33.91
CA VAL A 269 67.16 -5.45 33.91
C VAL A 269 67.61 -5.96 35.29
N LEU A 270 66.66 -6.34 36.15
CA LEU A 270 66.90 -6.87 37.51
C LEU A 270 67.65 -5.93 38.46
N GLN A 271 67.63 -4.62 38.18
CA GLN A 271 68.15 -3.62 39.10
C GLN A 271 67.05 -3.13 40.05
N GLY A 272 67.39 -3.01 41.34
CA GLY A 272 66.50 -2.42 42.33
C GLY A 272 66.14 -0.96 41.99
N ARG A 273 64.95 -0.52 42.44
CA ARG A 273 64.50 0.87 42.32
C ARG A 273 64.52 1.56 43.68
N THR A 274 64.63 2.88 43.67
CA THR A 274 64.47 3.69 44.88
C THR A 274 62.99 3.81 45.26
N LEU A 275 62.65 3.45 46.50
CA LEU A 275 61.38 3.79 47.11
C LEU A 275 61.55 5.10 47.90
N SER A 276 60.83 6.15 47.51
CA SER A 276 60.95 7.49 48.09
C SER A 276 59.59 8.08 48.46
N GLY A 277 59.57 9.15 49.26
CA GLY A 277 58.33 9.75 49.77
C GLY A 277 57.75 9.05 51.00
N LEU A 278 58.50 8.16 51.64
CA LEU A 278 58.11 7.49 52.89
C LEU A 278 58.15 8.48 54.08
N ALA A 279 57.11 8.45 54.90
CA ALA A 279 57.17 9.02 56.25
C ALA A 279 58.07 8.16 57.15
N ASP A 280 58.66 8.77 58.19
CA ASP A 280 59.42 8.04 59.20
C ASP A 280 58.52 6.99 59.86
N GLY A 281 58.92 5.71 59.81
CA GLY A 281 58.15 4.61 60.37
C GLY A 281 58.14 4.65 61.90
N LYS A 282 57.04 4.26 62.53
CA LYS A 282 56.97 4.11 63.99
C LYS A 282 57.98 3.04 64.45
N LEU A 283 58.79 3.36 65.46
CA LEU A 283 59.77 2.42 66.02
C LEU A 283 59.22 1.78 67.31
N SER A 284 58.88 0.50 67.24
CA SER A 284 58.48 -0.35 68.37
C SER A 284 58.74 -1.83 68.04
N ASP A 285 58.71 -2.70 69.04
CA ASP A 285 58.85 -4.15 68.90
C ASP A 285 57.75 -4.79 68.01
N SER A 286 56.61 -4.13 67.89
CA SER A 286 55.47 -4.57 67.07
C SER A 286 55.34 -3.86 65.70
N SER A 287 56.32 -3.04 65.29
CA SER A 287 56.17 -2.21 64.08
C SER A 287 56.31 -3.01 62.78
N THR A 288 55.47 -2.69 61.79
CA THR A 288 55.51 -3.25 60.43
C THR A 288 55.68 -2.15 59.36
N GLU A 289 56.06 -0.95 59.76
CA GLU A 289 56.25 0.19 58.86
C GLU A 289 57.67 0.19 58.26
N ALA A 290 57.83 0.75 57.06
CA ALA A 290 59.14 0.89 56.45
C ALA A 290 59.97 1.95 57.21
N VAL A 291 61.19 1.59 57.63
CA VAL A 291 62.14 2.52 58.24
C VAL A 291 62.79 3.36 57.14
N THR A 292 62.79 4.69 57.29
CA THR A 292 63.42 5.58 56.31
C THR A 292 64.94 5.59 56.47
N GLY A 293 65.64 5.98 55.41
CA GLY A 293 67.09 6.20 55.47
C GLY A 293 67.50 7.22 56.54
N LYS A 294 66.66 8.23 56.81
CA LYS A 294 66.88 9.24 57.87
C LYS A 294 66.92 8.62 59.25
N GLN A 295 65.99 7.70 59.55
CA GLN A 295 65.94 7.02 60.84
C GLN A 295 67.14 6.10 61.05
N LEU A 296 67.49 5.31 60.02
CA LEU A 296 68.66 4.43 60.08
C LEU A 296 69.96 5.23 60.24
N TYR A 297 70.08 6.37 59.54
CA TYR A 297 71.23 7.27 59.65
C TYR A 297 71.36 7.86 61.05
N LYS A 298 70.25 8.20 61.72
CA LYS A 298 70.28 8.66 63.12
C LYS A 298 70.84 7.59 64.06
N VAL A 299 70.38 6.34 63.92
CA VAL A 299 70.88 5.20 64.71
C VAL A 299 72.37 5.00 64.48
N GLN A 300 72.83 5.08 63.23
CA GLN A 300 74.26 5.00 62.91
C GLN A 300 75.08 6.08 63.65
N GLY A 301 74.55 7.29 63.75
CA GLY A 301 75.16 8.38 64.52
C GLY A 301 75.29 8.06 66.01
N GLU A 302 74.22 7.57 66.64
CA GLU A 302 74.19 7.21 68.06
C GLU A 302 75.15 6.04 68.37
N VAL A 303 75.18 5.00 67.52
CA VAL A 303 76.12 3.88 67.64
C VAL A 303 77.56 4.35 67.49
N ALA A 304 77.85 5.24 66.55
CA ALA A 304 79.18 5.81 66.38
C ALA A 304 79.61 6.65 67.60
N THR A 305 78.68 7.29 68.32
CA THR A 305 78.97 7.98 69.59
C THR A 305 79.31 6.99 70.70
N ILE A 306 78.54 5.91 70.84
CA ILE A 306 78.82 4.87 71.85
C ILE A 306 80.19 4.23 71.61
N ALA A 307 80.50 3.89 70.36
CA ALA A 307 81.77 3.28 69.98
C ALA A 307 83.00 4.18 70.23
N LYS A 308 82.83 5.51 70.37
CA LYS A 308 83.89 6.43 70.77
C LYS A 308 84.04 6.57 72.30
N ASN A 309 83.02 6.17 73.04
CA ASN A 309 82.94 6.27 74.49
C ASN A 309 83.20 4.92 75.20
N THR A 310 83.51 3.87 74.43
CA THR A 310 83.89 2.53 74.91
C THR A 310 85.33 2.26 74.51
#